data_AF-A0A2X1RUM4-F1
#
_entry.id   AF-A0A2X1RUM4-F1
#
_cell.length_a   1.000
_cell.length_b   1.000
_cell.length_c   1.000
_cell.angle_alpha   90.00
_cell.angle_beta   90.00
_cell.angle_gamma   90.00
#
_symmetry.space_group_name_H-M   'P 1'
#
loop_
_entity.id
_entity.type
_entity.pdbx_description
1 polymer ?
#
loop_
_entity_poly.entity_id
_entity_poly.type
_entity_poly.pdbx_seq_one_letter_code
_entity_poly.pdbx_strand_id
1 'polypeptide(L)' 'MGFLLDAIAFNINTRLYPDLSIKQARLAYKLDINEFRGNRSLQLLVDYIEPIDE' A
#
# COMPACT_ATOMS: atom_id res chain seq x y z
N MET A 1 -13.13 -15.39 0.33
CA MET A 1 -13.40 -14.25 1.23
C MET A 1 -12.06 -13.71 1.68
N GLY A 2 -11.62 -12.61 1.07
CA GLY A 2 -10.38 -11.92 1.44
C GLY A 2 -10.69 -10.61 2.15
N PHE A 3 -9.78 -10.14 3.01
CA PHE A 3 -9.86 -8.81 3.59
C PHE A 3 -9.23 -7.80 2.63
N LEU A 4 -9.96 -6.74 2.31
CA LEU A 4 -9.40 -5.57 1.64
C LEU A 4 -8.81 -4.67 2.72
N LEU A 5 -7.54 -4.28 2.56
CA LEU A 5 -6.83 -3.39 3.46
C LEU A 5 -6.31 -2.20 2.67
N ASP A 6 -6.44 -1.00 3.24
CA ASP A 6 -5.83 0.20 2.70
C ASP A 6 -4.32 0.18 2.95
N ALA A 7 -3.56 0.76 2.02
CA ALA A 7 -2.11 0.87 2.11
C ALA A 7 -1.65 2.27 1.71
N ILE A 8 -0.65 2.81 2.41
CA ILE A 8 -0.05 4.12 2.13
C ILE A 8 1.47 3.94 1.97
N ALA A 9 2.01 4.44 0.87
CA ALA A 9 3.44 4.55 0.61
C ALA A 9 3.82 6.04 0.51
N PHE A 10 4.95 6.42 1.12
CA PHE A 10 5.47 7.79 1.04
C PHE A 10 6.74 7.84 0.18
N ASN A 11 7.09 9.04 -0.30
CA ASN A 11 8.32 9.31 -1.07
C ASN A 11 8.47 8.48 -2.37
N ILE A 12 7.35 8.08 -2.96
CA ILE A 12 7.28 7.41 -4.26
C ILE A 12 7.62 8.34 -5.42
N ASN A 13 8.27 7.77 -6.45
CA ASN A 13 8.56 8.48 -7.69
C ASN A 13 7.30 8.59 -8.56
N THR A 14 6.74 9.79 -8.68
CA THR A 14 5.52 10.09 -9.45
C THR A 14 5.66 9.95 -10.96
N ARG A 15 6.88 9.76 -11.49
CA ARG A 15 7.08 9.42 -12.91
C ARG A 15 6.86 7.93 -13.19
N LEU A 16 7.02 7.09 -12.17
CA LEU A 16 6.85 5.64 -12.24
C LEU A 16 5.52 5.20 -11.62
N TYR A 17 4.99 5.96 -10.66
CA TYR A 17 3.75 5.67 -9.97
C TYR A 17 2.64 6.69 -10.28
N PRO A 18 1.39 6.24 -10.48
CA PRO A 18 0.96 4.84 -10.57
C PRO A 18 1.14 4.28 -11.99
N ASP A 19 1.71 3.09 -12.12
CA ASP A 19 1.53 2.26 -13.32
C ASP A 19 0.33 1.34 -13.09
N LEU A 20 -0.77 1.62 -13.79
CA LEU A 20 -2.04 0.90 -13.64
C LEU A 20 -2.07 -0.47 -14.33
N SER A 21 -1.05 -0.78 -15.13
CA SER A 21 -0.88 -2.09 -15.77
C SER A 21 -0.47 -3.16 -14.75
N ILE A 22 0.26 -2.77 -13.71
CA ILE A 22 0.70 -3.66 -12.62
C ILE A 22 -0.51 -4.09 -11.78
N LYS A 23 -0.75 -5.41 -11.70
CA LYS A 23 -1.85 -5.99 -10.91
C LYS A 23 -1.39 -6.66 -9.62
N GLN A 24 -0.11 -7.00 -9.55
CA GLN A 24 0.49 -7.66 -8.39
C GLN A 24 1.84 -7.02 -8.10
N ALA A 25 2.20 -6.95 -6.82
CA ALA A 25 3.44 -6.35 -6.36
C ALA A 25 3.90 -7.06 -5.08
N ARG A 26 5.21 -7.08 -4.85
CA ARG A 26 5.79 -7.50 -3.58
C ARG A 26 5.95 -6.28 -2.69
N LEU A 27 5.53 -6.40 -1.42
CA LEU A 27 5.50 -5.31 -0.46
C LEU A 27 6.29 -5.67 0.80
N ALA A 28 7.06 -4.72 1.32
CA ALA A 28 7.48 -4.71 2.72
C ALA A 28 6.67 -3.64 3.45
N TYR A 29 5.95 -4.04 4.50
CA TYR A 29 4.99 -3.18 5.17
C TYR A 29 4.97 -3.40 6.69
N LYS A 30 4.44 -2.40 7.38
CA LYS A 30 4.10 -2.45 8.81
C LYS A 30 2.59 -2.28 8.97
N LEU A 31 2.03 -2.90 10.01
CA LEU A 31 0.65 -2.64 10.42
C LEU A 31 0.59 -1.28 11.10
N ASP A 32 -0.35 -0.45 10.69
CA ASP A 32 -0.54 0.89 11.23
C ASP A 32 -2.02 1.14 11.52
N ILE A 33 -2.32 1.99 12.51
CA ILE A 33 -3.69 2.35 12.86
C ILE A 33 -3.98 3.73 12.28
N ASN A 34 -4.88 3.79 11.30
CA ASN A 34 -5.42 5.05 10.84
C ASN A 34 -6.46 5.55 11.84
N GLU A 35 -6.25 6.74 12.43
CA GLU A 35 -7.26 7.43 13.22
C GLU A 35 -7.72 8.69 12.50
N PHE A 36 -8.92 8.65 11.93
CA PHE A 36 -9.51 9.79 11.24
C PHE A 36 -10.91 10.09 11.77
N ARG A 37 -11.08 11.28 12.34
CA ARG A 37 -12.36 11.76 12.91
C ARG A 37 -12.96 10.79 13.95
N GLY A 38 -12.11 10.18 14.77
CA GLY A 38 -12.51 9.21 15.80
C GLY A 38 -12.76 7.78 15.29
N ASN A 39 -12.70 7.53 13.99
CA ASN A 39 -12.72 6.17 13.44
C ASN A 39 -11.30 5.61 13.44
N ARG A 40 -11.16 4.37 13.92
CA ARG A 40 -9.90 3.61 13.87
C ARG A 40 -10.03 2.45 12.89
N SER A 41 -9.10 2.36 11.94
CA SER A 41 -9.00 1.23 11.02
C SER A 41 -7.56 0.76 10.87
N LEU A 42 -7.39 -0.52 10.52
CA LEU A 42 -6.09 -1.06 10.15
C LEU A 42 -5.74 -0.58 8.74
N GLN A 43 -4.50 -0.11 8.58
CA GLN A 43 -3.89 0.15 7.28
C GLN A 43 -2.48 -0.43 7.22
N LEU A 44 -1.93 -0.54 6.02
CA LEU A 44 -0.55 -0.95 5.77
C LEU A 44 0.30 0.29 5.48
N LEU A 45 1.34 0.51 6.29
CA LEU A 45 2.38 1.48 5.96
C LEU A 45 3.47 0.78 5.15
N VAL A 46 3.60 1.14 3.87
CA VAL A 46 4.49 0.48 2.91
C VAL A 46 5.84 1.19 2.89
N ASP A 47 6.89 0.46 3.27
CA ASP A 47 8.28 0.93 3.24
C ASP A 47 8.95 0.62 1.88
N TYR A 48 8.53 -0.44 1.20
CA TYR A 48 9.06 -0.85 -0.09
C TYR A 48 8.01 -1.56 -0.96
N ILE A 49 8.04 -1.28 -2.26
CA ILE A 49 7.17 -1.86 -3.28
C ILE A 49 7.95 -2.11 -4.57
N GLU A 50 7.73 -3.26 -5.18
CA GLU A 50 8.22 -3.58 -6.52
C GLU A 50 7.19 -4.39 -7.31
N PRO A 51 7.15 -4.26 -8.63
CA PRO A 51 6.38 -5.18 -9.47
C PRO A 51 6.93 -6.60 -9.32
N ILE A 52 6.02 -7.57 -9.42
CA ILE A 52 6.42 -8.96 -9.67
C ILE A 52 6.05 -9.27 -11.11
N ASP A 53 7.02 -9.72 -11.89
CA ASP A 53 6.76 -10.37 -13.17
C ASP A 53 6.43 -11.84 -12.88
N GLU A 54 5.35 -12.35 -13.47
CA GLU A 54 5.02 -13.78 -13.43
C GLU A 54 6.01 -14.62 -14.24
#